data_AF-A0A6I3CWC0-F1
#
_entry.id   AF-A0A6I3CWC0-F1
#
_cell.length_a   1.000
_cell.length_b   1.000
_cell.length_c   1.000
_cell.angle_alpha   90.00
_cell.angle_beta   90.00
_cell.angle_gamma   90.00
#
_symmetry.space_group_name_H-M   'P 1'
#
loop_
_entity.id
_entity.type
_entity.pdbx_description
1 polymer ?
#
loop_
_entity_poly.entity_id
_entity_poly.type
_entity_poly.pdbx_seq_one_letter_code
_entity_poly.pdbx_strand_id
1 'polypeptide(L)'
;MSDIKIPDNLKPVDGRFGCGPSKIRPEALAALAKSGTSILGTSHRQKPVKNVVNRVRTGLTSLFNLPEGYEVVLGNGGSTAFWDIATFGLIEKKSQHLVFGEFSSKFAAAAKDAPFL
;
A
#
# COMPACT_ATOMS: atom_id res chain seq x y z
N MET A 1 25.23 -28.81 17.75
CA MET A 1 25.37 -27.35 17.76
C MET A 1 24.71 -26.84 19.02
N SER A 2 25.43 -26.06 19.85
CA SER A 2 24.84 -25.39 21.01
C SER A 2 23.96 -24.23 20.54
N ASP A 3 22.70 -24.21 20.97
CA ASP A 3 21.74 -23.17 20.65
C ASP A 3 22.10 -21.84 21.35
N ILE A 4 22.09 -20.72 20.61
CA ILE A 4 22.34 -19.39 21.19
C ILE A 4 20.99 -18.81 21.64
N LYS A 5 20.76 -18.79 22.95
CA LYS A 5 19.54 -18.21 23.54
C LYS A 5 19.75 -16.73 23.89
N ILE A 6 19.05 -15.85 23.19
CA ILE A 6 18.98 -14.41 23.55
C ILE A 6 18.20 -14.29 24.89
N PRO A 7 18.76 -13.60 25.91
CA PRO A 7 18.05 -13.34 27.16
C PRO A 7 16.70 -12.64 26.94
N ASP A 8 15.67 -13.06 27.67
CA ASP A 8 14.29 -12.60 27.43
C ASP A 8 14.12 -11.09 27.66
N ASN A 9 14.87 -10.51 28.60
CA ASN A 9 14.90 -9.07 28.86
C ASN A 9 15.57 -8.24 27.75
N LEU A 10 16.25 -8.88 26.79
CA LEU A 10 16.87 -8.23 25.62
C LEU A 10 16.04 -8.40 24.34
N LYS A 11 14.97 -9.21 24.38
CA LYS A 11 14.12 -9.41 23.21
C LYS A 11 13.23 -8.20 22.98
N PRO A 12 12.94 -7.86 21.71
CA PRO A 12 11.93 -6.87 21.42
C PRO A 12 10.55 -7.38 21.83
N VAL A 13 9.64 -6.46 22.16
CA VAL A 13 8.25 -6.79 22.47
C VAL A 13 7.55 -7.50 21.30
N ASP A 14 7.99 -7.24 20.06
CA ASP A 14 7.47 -7.87 18.85
C ASP A 14 8.63 -8.17 17.87
N GLY A 15 8.71 -9.40 17.40
CA GLY A 15 9.81 -9.86 16.52
C GLY A 15 9.59 -9.61 15.03
N ARG A 16 8.51 -8.93 14.62
CA ARG A 16 8.16 -8.76 13.19
C ARG A 16 8.88 -7.55 12.57
N PHE A 17 10.09 -7.75 12.08
CA PHE A 17 10.93 -6.73 11.44
C PHE A 17 10.93 -6.76 9.89
N GLY A 18 9.96 -7.44 9.27
CA GLY A 18 9.87 -7.56 7.81
C GLY A 18 9.61 -6.22 7.11
N CYS A 19 10.17 -6.05 5.91
CA CYS A 19 10.06 -4.85 5.07
C CYS A 19 8.84 -4.84 4.13
N GLY A 20 7.84 -5.70 4.37
CA GLY A 20 6.65 -5.85 3.52
C GLY A 20 6.40 -7.31 3.14
N PRO A 21 5.32 -7.96 3.63
CA PRO A 21 4.42 -7.49 4.71
C PRO A 21 5.17 -7.20 6.02
N SER A 22 4.62 -6.31 6.85
CA SER A 22 5.25 -5.84 8.10
C SER A 22 4.31 -5.98 9.31
N LYS A 23 4.78 -5.57 10.49
CA LYS A 23 4.03 -5.65 11.75
C LYS A 23 2.69 -4.92 11.66
N ILE A 24 1.60 -5.65 11.87
CA ILE A 24 0.28 -5.08 12.16
C ILE A 24 0.10 -5.01 13.68
N ARG A 25 -0.26 -3.83 14.19
CA ARG A 25 -0.50 -3.62 15.62
C ARG A 25 -1.72 -4.43 16.09
N PRO A 26 -1.70 -5.08 17.28
CA PRO A 26 -2.80 -5.92 17.77
C PRO A 26 -4.17 -5.23 17.78
N GLU A 27 -4.22 -3.95 18.16
CA GLU A 27 -5.44 -3.15 18.22
C GLU A 27 -6.09 -2.92 16.84
N ALA A 28 -5.30 -2.91 15.76
CA ALA A 28 -5.83 -2.80 14.41
C ALA A 28 -6.53 -4.11 13.99
N LEU A 29 -5.97 -5.26 14.37
CA LEU A 29 -6.61 -6.57 14.17
C LEU A 29 -7.87 -6.71 15.02
N ALA A 30 -7.83 -6.26 16.27
CA ALA A 30 -9.00 -6.26 17.16
C ALA A 30 -10.13 -5.38 16.61
N ALA A 31 -9.80 -4.21 16.05
CA ALA A 31 -10.78 -3.32 15.43
C ALA A 31 -11.42 -3.96 14.17
N LEU A 32 -10.63 -4.68 13.37
CA LEU A 32 -11.16 -5.44 12.23
C LEU A 32 -12.09 -6.56 12.70
N ALA A 33 -11.69 -7.35 13.69
CA ALA A 33 -12.53 -8.42 14.25
C ALA A 33 -13.85 -7.89 14.82
N LYS A 34 -13.79 -6.75 15.52
CA LYS A 34 -14.98 -6.07 16.09
C LYS A 34 -15.98 -5.62 15.02
N SER A 35 -15.56 -5.41 13.77
CA SER A 35 -16.48 -5.05 12.69
C SER A 35 -17.41 -6.20 12.27
N GLY A 36 -17.06 -7.45 12.57
CA GLY A 36 -17.86 -8.63 12.23
C GLY A 36 -18.30 -8.65 10.77
N THR A 37 -19.57 -8.98 10.54
CA THR A 37 -20.19 -9.05 9.20
C THR A 37 -20.77 -7.70 8.73
N SER A 38 -20.56 -6.61 9.47
CA SER A 38 -21.06 -5.29 9.06
C SER A 38 -20.34 -4.73 7.82
N ILE A 39 -19.11 -5.18 7.58
CA ILE A 39 -18.26 -4.78 6.45
C ILE A 39 -17.83 -6.02 5.67
N LEU A 40 -17.17 -6.97 6.35
CA LEU A 40 -16.64 -8.18 5.73
C LEU A 40 -17.77 -9.06 5.20
N GLY A 41 -17.64 -9.55 3.96
CA GLY A 41 -18.66 -10.37 3.31
C GLY A 41 -19.84 -9.59 2.73
N THR A 42 -19.84 -8.25 2.83
CA THR A 42 -20.90 -7.40 2.25
C THR A 42 -20.48 -6.80 0.91
N SER A 43 -21.45 -6.30 0.13
CA SER A 43 -21.18 -5.72 -1.17
C SER A 43 -20.43 -4.38 -1.07
N HIS A 44 -19.35 -4.25 -1.84
CA HIS A 44 -18.55 -3.02 -1.97
C HIS A 44 -19.33 -1.82 -2.54
N ARG A 45 -20.49 -2.08 -3.18
CA ARG A 45 -21.35 -1.02 -3.72
C ARG A 45 -22.26 -0.40 -2.66
N GLN A 46 -22.37 -1.02 -1.49
CA GLN A 46 -23.26 -0.60 -0.41
C GLN A 46 -22.59 0.39 0.54
N LYS A 47 -23.44 1.12 1.29
CA LYS A 47 -23.02 2.19 2.20
C LYS A 47 -21.93 1.76 3.21
N PRO A 48 -21.98 0.57 3.86
CA PRO A 48 -20.96 0.19 4.83
C PRO A 48 -19.54 0.20 4.26
N VAL A 49 -19.31 -0.44 3.11
CA VAL A 49 -17.99 -0.50 2.47
C VAL A 49 -17.61 0.84 1.84
N LYS A 50 -18.56 1.55 1.21
CA LYS A 50 -18.31 2.92 0.68
C LYS A 50 -17.84 3.88 1.78
N ASN A 51 -18.39 3.78 2.99
CA ASN A 51 -17.96 4.59 4.13
C ASN A 51 -16.52 4.28 4.55
N VAL A 52 -16.10 3.00 4.48
CA VAL A 52 -14.70 2.61 4.72
C VAL A 52 -13.78 3.25 3.70
N VAL A 53 -14.11 3.14 2.40
CA VAL A 53 -13.33 3.77 1.32
C VAL A 53 -13.26 5.28 1.49
N ASN A 54 -14.40 5.93 1.79
CA ASN A 54 -14.44 7.37 2.05
C ASN A 54 -13.51 7.76 3.21
N ARG A 55 -13.54 7.00 4.32
CA ARG A 55 -12.66 7.25 5.47
C ARG A 55 -11.18 7.11 5.13
N VAL A 56 -10.81 6.18 4.25
CA VAL A 56 -9.43 6.07 3.75
C VAL A 56 -9.04 7.30 2.95
N ARG A 57 -9.90 7.73 2.00
CA ARG A 57 -9.64 8.92 1.18
C ARG A 57 -9.49 10.18 2.04
N THR A 58 -10.46 10.47 2.91
CA THR A 58 -10.42 11.66 3.77
C THR A 58 -9.28 11.61 4.78
N GLY A 59 -8.99 10.44 5.34
CA GLY A 59 -7.87 10.23 6.26
C GLY A 59 -6.53 10.54 5.59
N LEU A 60 -6.29 10.06 4.38
CA LEU A 60 -5.06 10.34 3.62
C LEU A 60 -5.00 11.81 3.18
N THR A 61 -6.11 12.40 2.74
CA THR A 61 -6.19 13.82 2.42
C THR A 61 -5.76 14.69 3.60
N SER A 62 -6.26 14.38 4.81
CA SER A 62 -5.91 15.10 6.03
C SER A 62 -4.47 14.82 6.48
N LEU A 63 -4.04 13.55 6.49
CA LEU A 63 -2.70 13.15 6.93
C LEU A 63 -1.60 13.82 6.12
N PHE A 64 -1.79 13.94 4.81
CA PHE A 64 -0.82 14.56 3.90
C PHE A 64 -1.08 16.05 3.63
N ASN A 65 -2.13 16.63 4.22
CA ASN A 65 -2.54 18.02 3.99
C ASN A 65 -2.61 18.35 2.49
N LEU A 66 -3.36 17.56 1.72
CA LEU A 66 -3.35 17.65 0.26
C LEU A 66 -3.84 19.04 -0.22
N PRO A 67 -3.16 19.64 -1.22
CA PRO A 67 -3.62 20.89 -1.84
C PRO A 67 -4.97 20.74 -2.56
N GLU A 68 -5.60 21.88 -2.85
CA GLU A 68 -6.79 21.91 -3.70
C GLU A 68 -6.51 21.27 -5.07
N GLY A 69 -7.48 20.51 -5.58
CA GLY A 69 -7.38 19.79 -6.86
C GLY A 69 -6.67 18.42 -6.79
N TYR A 70 -6.06 18.06 -5.66
CA TYR A 70 -5.47 16.73 -5.48
C TYR A 70 -6.52 15.69 -5.06
N GLU A 71 -6.42 14.49 -5.62
CA GLU A 71 -7.30 13.38 -5.30
C GLU A 71 -6.56 12.14 -4.79
N VAL A 72 -7.17 11.46 -3.83
CA VAL A 72 -6.78 10.09 -3.46
C VAL A 72 -7.51 9.11 -4.38
N VAL A 73 -6.76 8.43 -5.24
CA VAL A 73 -7.26 7.37 -6.14
C VAL A 73 -6.74 6.01 -5.64
N LEU A 74 -7.59 4.97 -5.70
CA LEU A 74 -7.26 3.63 -5.23
C LEU A 74 -7.77 2.56 -6.20
N GLY A 75 -7.02 1.46 -6.31
CA GLY A 75 -7.34 0.31 -7.14
C GLY A 75 -6.65 -0.96 -6.64
N ASN A 76 -7.03 -2.10 -7.19
CA ASN A 76 -6.40 -3.39 -6.87
C ASN A 76 -5.06 -3.56 -7.61
N GLY A 77 -4.19 -4.43 -7.10
CA GLY A 77 -2.94 -4.83 -7.77
C GLY A 77 -1.64 -4.26 -7.16
N GLY A 78 -1.74 -3.32 -6.20
CA GLY A 78 -0.59 -2.76 -5.51
C GLY A 78 0.30 -1.88 -6.40
N SER A 79 1.50 -1.55 -5.91
CA SER A 79 2.41 -0.64 -6.60
C SER A 79 2.88 -1.17 -7.96
N THR A 80 3.06 -2.48 -8.09
CA THR A 80 3.51 -3.11 -9.33
C THR A 80 2.50 -2.89 -10.47
N ALA A 81 1.21 -3.13 -10.22
CA ALA A 81 0.17 -2.84 -11.21
C ALA A 81 0.06 -1.34 -11.52
N PHE A 82 0.32 -0.48 -10.52
CA PHE A 82 0.28 0.96 -10.72
C PHE A 82 1.39 1.46 -11.67
N TRP A 83 2.56 0.83 -11.71
CA TRP A 83 3.60 1.20 -12.68
C TRP A 83 3.12 1.03 -14.12
N ASP A 84 2.43 -0.06 -14.43
CA ASP A 84 1.85 -0.27 -15.76
C ASP A 84 0.71 0.73 -16.01
N ILE A 85 -0.20 0.92 -15.04
CA ILE A 85 -1.28 1.92 -15.15
C ILE A 85 -0.73 3.31 -15.44
N ALA A 86 0.33 3.73 -14.76
CA ALA A 86 0.99 5.02 -14.99
C ALA A 86 1.66 5.06 -16.37
N THR A 87 2.27 3.96 -16.81
CA THR A 87 2.88 3.86 -18.14
C THR A 87 1.85 4.08 -19.24
N PHE A 88 0.69 3.42 -19.15
CA PHE A 88 -0.39 3.56 -20.13
C PHE A 88 -1.20 4.85 -19.99
N GLY A 89 -1.40 5.34 -18.77
CA GLY A 89 -2.38 6.38 -18.48
C GLY A 89 -1.80 7.77 -18.21
N LEU A 90 -0.50 7.89 -17.93
CA LEU A 90 0.13 9.15 -17.50
C LEU A 90 1.32 9.58 -18.36
N ILE A 91 1.98 8.66 -19.08
CA ILE A 91 3.07 9.03 -20.00
C ILE A 91 2.49 9.31 -21.38
N GLU A 92 2.50 10.58 -21.81
CA GLU A 92 2.02 10.95 -23.14
C GLU A 92 3.03 10.58 -24.25
N LYS A 93 4.31 10.87 -24.02
CA LYS A 93 5.38 10.71 -25.03
C LYS A 93 6.71 10.22 -24.47
N LYS A 94 7.13 10.74 -23.31
CA LYS A 94 8.42 10.42 -22.71
C LYS A 94 8.37 10.62 -21.20
N SER A 95 9.11 9.79 -20.47
CA SER A 95 9.34 9.93 -19.04
C SER A 95 10.84 10.01 -18.71
N GLN A 96 11.17 10.50 -17.52
CA GLN A 96 12.51 10.42 -16.94
C GLN A 96 12.43 9.57 -15.68
N HIS A 97 13.27 8.54 -15.59
CA HIS A 97 13.37 7.65 -14.44
C HIS A 97 14.75 7.79 -13.80
N LEU A 98 14.78 7.97 -12.47
CA LEU A 98 16.01 7.88 -11.68
C LEU A 98 16.07 6.47 -11.06
N VAL A 99 17.10 5.70 -11.39
CA VAL A 99 17.24 4.29 -11.01
C VAL A 99 18.38 4.12 -10.02
N PHE A 100 18.06 3.65 -8.81
CA PHE A 100 19.00 3.47 -7.70
C PHE A 100 18.69 2.22 -6.85
N GLY A 101 17.86 1.31 -7.36
CA GLY A 101 17.53 0.05 -6.70
C GLY A 101 16.36 -0.70 -7.34
N GLU A 102 16.01 -1.84 -6.74
CA GLU A 102 15.06 -2.84 -7.24
C GLU A 102 13.72 -2.28 -7.71
N PHE A 103 13.10 -1.38 -6.94
CA PHE A 103 11.78 -0.86 -7.28
C PHE A 103 11.84 0.21 -8.38
N SER A 104 12.85 1.08 -8.33
CA SER A 104 13.05 2.13 -9.33
C SER A 104 13.38 1.57 -10.71
N SER A 105 14.15 0.46 -10.79
CA SER A 105 14.49 -0.18 -12.06
C SER A 105 13.27 -0.86 -12.71
N LYS A 106 12.35 -1.43 -11.92
CA LYS A 106 11.14 -2.08 -12.44
C LYS A 106 10.19 -1.13 -13.15
N PHE A 107 9.94 0.06 -12.58
CA PHE A 107 9.08 1.03 -13.27
C PHE A 107 9.78 1.59 -14.53
N ALA A 108 11.09 1.82 -14.48
CA ALA A 108 11.84 2.24 -15.67
C ALA A 108 11.78 1.20 -16.80
N ALA A 109 11.83 -0.09 -16.47
CA ALA A 109 11.67 -1.17 -17.43
C ALA A 109 10.26 -1.18 -18.04
N ALA A 110 9.21 -1.06 -17.23
CA ALA A 110 7.82 -1.01 -17.73
C ALA A 110 7.62 0.12 -18.77
N ALA A 111 8.14 1.31 -18.51
CA ALA A 111 8.06 2.43 -19.46
C ALA A 111 8.92 2.21 -20.72
N LYS A 112 10.09 1.59 -20.60
CA LYS A 112 10.99 1.31 -21.73
C LYS A 112 10.46 0.21 -22.65
N ASP A 113 9.78 -0.78 -22.09
CA ASP A 113 9.26 -1.94 -22.82
C ASP A 113 7.89 -1.65 -23.47
N ALA A 114 7.28 -0.49 -23.16
CA ALA A 114 6.03 -0.04 -23.74
C ALA A 114 6.24 0.41 -25.20
N PRO A 115 5.68 -0.31 -26.20
CA PRO A 115 5.98 -0.07 -27.62
C PRO A 115 5.39 1.23 -28.21
N PHE A 116 4.54 1.92 -27.44
CA PHE A 116 3.89 3.17 -27.84
C PHE A 116 4.60 4.43 -27.31
N LEU A 117 5.68 4.25 -26.52
CA LEU A 117 6.48 5.31 -25.92
C LEU A 117 7.86 5.43 -26.57
#